data_AF-A0A5K0UW14-F1
#
_entry.id   AF-A0A5K0UW14-F1
#
_cell.length_a   1.000
_cell.length_b   1.000
_cell.length_c   1.000
_cell.angle_alpha   90.00
_cell.angle_beta   90.00
_cell.angle_gamma   90.00
#
_symmetry.space_group_name_H-M   'P 1'
#
loop_
_entity.id
_entity.type
_entity.pdbx_description
1 polymer ?
#
loop_
_entity_poly.entity_id
_entity_poly.type
_entity_poly.pdbx_seq_one_letter_code
_entity_poly.pdbx_strand_id
1 'polypeptide(L)' 'YTDTPGIWTKEQVEAWKPIVNAVHEKGGIFFCQIWHVGRVSNT' A
#
# COMPACT_ATOMS: atom_id res chain seq x y z
N TYR A 1 4.56 -7.77 -11.88
CA TYR A 1 3.48 -6.80 -11.66
C TYR A 1 4.07 -5.40 -11.59
N THR A 2 3.91 -4.61 -12.65
CA THR A 2 4.62 -3.32 -12.81
C THR A 2 3.99 -2.19 -12.00
N ASP A 3 2.66 -2.17 -11.86
CA ASP A 3 1.91 -1.07 -11.23
C ASP A 3 1.40 -1.41 -9.81
N THR A 4 2.02 -2.38 -9.14
CA THR A 4 1.64 -2.71 -7.76
C THR A 4 2.18 -1.65 -6.79
N PRO A 5 1.34 -1.10 -5.90
CA PRO A 5 1.80 -0.15 -4.90
C PRO A 5 2.74 -0.81 -3.87
N GLY A 6 3.70 -0.01 -3.38
CA GLY A 6 4.66 -0.41 -2.35
C GLY A 6 4.46 0.32 -1.02
N ILE A 7 5.28 -0.02 -0.03
CA ILE A 7 5.34 0.67 1.27
C ILE A 7 6.74 0.67 1.91
N TRP A 8 7.80 0.60 1.08
CA TRP A 8 9.19 0.54 1.53
C TRP A 8 9.95 1.86 1.38
N THR A 9 9.39 2.87 0.69
CA THR A 9 9.95 4.23 0.65
C THR A 9 9.10 5.22 1.42
N LYS A 10 9.69 6.36 1.80
CA LYS A 10 8.95 7.43 2.50
C LYS A 10 7.85 8.02 1.62
N GLU A 11 8.14 8.20 0.34
CA GLU A 11 7.19 8.75 -0.63
C GLU A 11 5.96 7.85 -0.77
N GLN A 12 6.15 6.52 -0.77
CA GLN A 12 5.05 5.56 -0.76
C GLN A 12 4.21 5.65 0.52
N VAL A 13 4.86 5.79 1.69
CA VAL A 13 4.16 5.97 2.96
C VAL A 13 3.32 7.26 2.94
N GLU A 14 3.88 8.38 2.50
CA GLU A 14 3.14 9.64 2.39
C GLU A 14 1.94 9.52 1.42
N ALA A 15 2.09 8.79 0.33
CA ALA A 15 1.00 8.54 -0.62
C ALA A 15 -0.15 7.70 -0.03
N TRP A 16 0.13 6.81 0.92
CA TRP A 16 -0.91 5.99 1.58
C TRP A 16 -1.69 6.76 2.66
N LYS A 17 -1.08 7.75 3.33
CA LYS A 17 -1.72 8.50 4.42
C LYS A 17 -3.09 9.07 4.10
N PRO A 18 -3.33 9.79 2.98
CA PRO A 18 -4.66 10.35 2.70
C PRO A 18 -5.73 9.26 2.53
N ILE A 19 -5.35 8.09 1.99
CA ILE A 19 -6.26 6.95 1.79
C ILE A 19 -6.65 6.35 3.16
N VAL A 20 -5.66 6.10 4.01
CA VAL A 20 -5.87 5.57 5.38
C VAL A 20 -6.71 6.54 6.21
N ASN A 21 -6.40 7.83 6.16
CA ASN A 21 -7.15 8.87 6.87
C ASN A 21 -8.62 8.90 6.42
N ALA A 22 -8.89 8.90 5.12
CA ALA A 22 -10.26 8.91 4.59
C ALA A 22 -11.10 7.70 5.03
N VAL A 23 -10.46 6.53 5.22
CA VAL A 23 -11.13 5.32 5.75
C VAL A 23 -11.42 5.48 7.24
N HIS A 24 -10.47 5.97 8.03
CA HIS A 24 -10.65 6.20 9.46
C HIS A 24 -11.68 7.30 9.77
N GLU A 25 -11.71 8.38 8.97
CA GLU A 25 -12.71 9.46 9.10
C GLU A 25 -14.16 8.95 8.94
N LYS A 26 -14.34 7.83 8.22
CA LYS A 26 -15.64 7.16 8.05
C LYS A 26 -15.89 6.06 9.08
N GLY A 27 -15.05 5.95 10.11
CA GLY A 27 -15.13 4.90 11.14
C GLY A 27 -14.73 3.51 10.65
N GLY A 28 -14.09 3.40 9.47
CA GLY A 28 -13.61 2.15 8.93
C GLY A 28 -12.26 1.73 9.55
N ILE A 29 -11.93 0.45 9.43
CA ILE A 29 -10.62 -0.09 9.81
C ILE A 29 -9.85 -0.43 8.53
N PHE A 30 -8.61 0.06 8.42
CA PHE A 30 -7.75 -0.21 7.26
C PHE A 30 -6.67 -1.23 7.62
N PHE A 31 -6.48 -2.23 6.75
CA PHE A 31 -5.37 -3.18 6.83
C PHE A 31 -4.55 -3.15 5.54
N CYS A 32 -3.23 -3.22 5.67
CA CYS A 32 -2.32 -3.37 4.53
C CYS A 32 -1.92 -4.85 4.38
N GLN A 33 -2.30 -5.46 3.26
CA GLN A 33 -1.79 -6.78 2.89
C GLN A 33 -0.33 -6.62 2.43
N ILE A 34 0.61 -7.16 3.20
CA ILE A 34 2.02 -7.18 2.84
C ILE A 34 2.30 -8.41 1.98
N TRP A 35 3.00 -8.21 0.86
CA TRP A 35 3.32 -9.28 -0.06
C TRP A 35 4.71 -9.14 -0.66
N HIS A 36 5.20 -10.22 -1.26
CA HIS A 36 6.33 -10.20 -2.18
C HIS A 36 6.05 -11.22 -3.29
N VAL A 37 6.28 -10.84 -4.55
CA VAL A 37 5.82 -11.61 -5.72
C VAL A 37 6.59 -12.94 -5.89
N GLY A 38 7.84 -12.99 -5.43
CA GLY A 38 8.69 -14.17 -5.54
C GLY A 38 8.95 -14.54 -7.00
N ARG A 39 8.86 -15.83 -7.34
CA ARG A 39 9.19 -16.37 -8.67
C ARG A 39 8.37 -15.80 -9.85
N VAL A 40 7.25 -15.13 -9.58
CA VAL A 40 6.39 -14.50 -10.59
C VAL A 40 6.77 -13.02 -10.79
N SER A 41 7.92 -12.59 -10.26
CA SER A 41 8.44 -11.25 -10.51
C SER A 41 8.73 -11.07 -12.00
N ASN A 42 8.43 -9.89 -12.53
CA ASN A 42 8.86 -9.53 -13.87
C ASN A 42 10.39 -9.42 -13.89
N THR A 43 11.03 -9.90 -14.95
CA THR A 43 12.39 -9.48 -15.35
C THR A 43 12.38 -8.07 -15.90
#